data_AF-A0A5D4RUJ0-F1
#
_entry.id   AF-A0A5D4RUJ0-F1
#
_cell.length_a   1.000
_cell.length_b   1.000
_cell.length_c   1.000
_cell.angle_alpha   90.00
_cell.angle_beta   90.00
_cell.angle_gamma   90.00
#
_symmetry.space_group_name_H-M   'P 1'
#
loop_
_entity.id
_entity.type
_entity.pdbx_description
1 polymer ?
#
loop_
_entity_poly.entity_id
_entity_poly.type
_entity_poly.pdbx_seq_one_letter_code
_entity_poly.pdbx_strand_id
1 'polypeptide(L)'
;MKRNDLKMFTHISSFIALAMIMVVPLFLLTTTTGENGVPIIRPLVRLTFLLSVFGIPLSIVSMFSRENLAKRIIVFMINVSPLGILVYGLMMEFVDEFLRTAP
;
A
#
# COMPACT_ATOMS: atom_id res chain seq x y z
N MET A 1 -18.32 -13.04 -14.08
CA MET A 1 -17.42 -12.00 -14.64
C MET A 1 -16.76 -12.52 -15.90
N LYS A 2 -16.63 -11.68 -16.94
CA LYS A 2 -15.95 -12.10 -18.17
C LYS A 2 -14.44 -12.15 -17.92
N ARG A 3 -13.76 -13.05 -18.61
CA ARG A 3 -12.31 -13.28 -18.45
C ARG A 3 -11.46 -12.03 -18.69
N ASN A 4 -11.90 -11.15 -19.58
CA ASN A 4 -11.20 -9.88 -19.86
C ASN A 4 -11.22 -8.93 -18.67
N ASP A 5 -12.30 -8.94 -17.89
CA ASP A 5 -12.50 -8.05 -16.73
C ASP A 5 -11.48 -8.39 -15.63
N LEU A 6 -11.20 -9.68 -15.40
CA LEU A 6 -10.19 -10.15 -14.44
C LEU A 6 -8.77 -9.73 -14.82
N LYS A 7 -8.46 -9.70 -16.12
CA LYS A 7 -7.17 -9.21 -16.60
C LYS A 7 -7.03 -7.72 -16.34
N MET A 8 -8.07 -6.94 -16.62
CA MET A 8 -8.10 -5.50 -16.34
C MET A 8 -7.87 -5.21 -14.84
N PHE A 9 -8.52 -5.94 -13.93
CA PHE A 9 -8.30 -5.79 -12.49
C PHE A 9 -6.87 -6.14 -12.05
N THR A 10 -6.29 -7.17 -12.65
CA THR A 10 -4.89 -7.52 -12.41
C THR A 10 -3.97 -6.36 -12.85
N HIS A 11 -4.22 -5.76 -14.00
CA HIS A 11 -3.45 -4.61 -14.49
C HIS A 11 -3.61 -3.39 -13.59
N ILE A 12 -4.84 -3.00 -13.22
CA ILE A 12 -5.09 -1.84 -12.35
C ILE A 12 -4.40 -2.04 -10.99
N SER A 13 -4.59 -3.19 -10.34
CA SER A 13 -3.94 -3.48 -9.06
C SER A 13 -2.41 -3.50 -9.17
N SER A 14 -1.86 -3.95 -10.30
CA SER A 14 -0.41 -3.90 -10.56
C SER A 14 0.11 -2.47 -10.68
N PHE A 15 -0.63 -1.56 -11.33
CA PHE A 15 -0.24 -0.16 -11.42
C PHE A 15 -0.25 0.54 -10.05
N ILE A 16 -1.24 0.23 -9.22
CA ILE A 16 -1.31 0.74 -7.84
C ILE A 16 -0.10 0.26 -7.04
N ALA A 17 0.22 -1.04 -7.09
CA ALA A 17 1.39 -1.60 -6.42
C ALA A 17 2.69 -0.96 -6.90
N LEU A 18 2.82 -0.71 -8.21
CA LEU A 18 3.99 -0.06 -8.79
C LEU A 18 4.12 1.41 -8.34
N ALA A 19 3.01 2.15 -8.26
CA ALA A 19 3.00 3.50 -7.71
C ALA A 19 3.46 3.50 -6.24
N MET A 20 3.01 2.54 -5.43
CA MET A 20 3.46 2.36 -4.05
C MET A 20 4.97 2.14 -3.94
N ILE A 21 5.53 1.24 -4.76
CA ILE A 21 6.99 0.97 -4.78
C ILE A 21 7.80 2.22 -5.13
N MET A 22 7.28 3.12 -5.96
CA MET A 22 8.01 4.34 -6.33
C MET A 22 7.83 5.47 -5.30
N VAL A 23 6.60 5.69 -4.83
CA VAL A 23 6.26 6.85 -4.00
C VAL A 23 6.76 6.68 -2.56
N VAL A 24 6.71 5.47 -2.00
CA VAL A 24 7.13 5.25 -0.60
C VAL A 24 8.63 5.48 -0.39
N PRO A 25 9.55 4.90 -1.19
CA PRO A 25 10.99 5.17 -1.02
C PRO A 25 11.32 6.64 -1.27
N LEU A 26 10.67 7.28 -2.23
CA LEU A 26 10.84 8.72 -2.49
C LEU A 26 10.43 9.56 -1.28
N PHE A 27 9.31 9.22 -0.65
CA PHE A 27 8.88 9.86 0.59
C PHE A 27 9.90 9.67 1.71
N LEU A 28 10.35 8.43 1.93
CA LEU A 28 11.35 8.13 2.95
C LEU A 28 12.63 8.95 2.72
N LEU A 29 13.15 8.94 1.49
CA LEU A 29 14.36 9.67 1.13
C LEU A 29 14.22 11.18 1.37
N THR A 30 13.11 11.79 0.94
CA THR A 30 12.89 13.23 1.16
C THR A 30 12.64 13.59 2.62
N THR A 31 12.10 12.69 3.44
CA THR A 31 11.96 12.93 4.89
C THR A 31 13.26 12.77 5.66
N THR A 32 14.17 11.91 5.21
CA THR A 32 15.44 11.64 5.91
C THR A 32 16.55 12.62 5.54
N THR A 33 16.55 13.18 4.33
CA THR A 33 17.60 14.12 3.89
C THR A 33 17.41 15.55 4.40
N GLY A 34 16.31 15.86 5.10
CA GLY A 34 16.08 17.19 5.69
C GLY A 34 15.87 18.31 4.68
N GLU A 35 15.88 18.01 3.38
CA GLU A 35 15.41 18.93 2.36
C GLU A 35 13.93 19.22 2.67
N ASN A 36 13.56 20.51 2.72
CA ASN A 36 12.17 20.93 2.87
C ASN A 36 11.35 20.25 1.77
N GLY A 37 10.75 19.11 2.10
CA GLY A 37 10.33 18.11 1.13
C GLY A 37 9.45 18.73 0.07
N VAL A 38 9.69 18.38 -1.19
CA VAL A 38 8.91 18.87 -2.32
C VAL A 38 7.42 18.79 -1.96
N PRO A 39 6.68 19.92 -1.93
CA PRO A 39 5.37 19.99 -1.29
C PRO A 39 4.34 19.01 -1.88
N ILE A 40 4.61 18.50 -3.08
CA ILE A 40 3.78 17.54 -3.79
C ILE A 40 3.90 16.09 -3.29
N ILE A 41 4.98 15.72 -2.58
CA ILE A 41 5.24 14.32 -2.18
C ILE A 41 4.26 13.86 -1.11
N ARG A 42 3.96 14.69 -0.11
CA ARG A 42 3.01 14.33 0.97
C ARG A 42 1.61 14.02 0.44
N PRO A 43 0.99 14.86 -0.42
CA PRO A 43 -0.27 14.52 -1.09
C PRO A 43 -0.17 13.24 -1.92
N LEU A 44 0.92 13.03 -2.66
CA LEU A 44 1.13 11.83 -3.46
C LEU A 44 1.12 10.57 -2.59
N VAL A 45 1.85 10.55 -1.48
CA VAL A 45 1.86 9.40 -0.56
C VAL A 45 0.45 9.09 -0.04
N ARG A 46 -0.30 10.11 0.38
CA ARG A 46 -1.70 9.93 0.85
C ARG A 46 -2.60 9.36 -0.24
N LEU A 47 -2.48 9.87 -1.46
CA LEU A 47 -3.23 9.36 -2.61
C LEU A 47 -2.87 7.91 -2.91
N THR A 48 -1.57 7.59 -2.92
CA THR A 48 -1.08 6.24 -3.21
C THR A 48 -1.51 5.26 -2.13
N PHE A 49 -1.53 5.68 -0.87
CA PHE A 49 -2.08 4.92 0.25
C PHE A 49 -3.57 4.60 0.04
N LEU A 50 -4.40 5.60 -0.28
CA LEU A 50 -5.83 5.40 -0.55
C LEU A 50 -6.04 4.46 -1.73
N LEU A 51 -5.30 4.65 -2.82
CA LEU A 51 -5.33 3.76 -3.98
C LEU A 51 -4.96 2.33 -3.59
N SER A 52 -3.97 2.14 -2.72
CA SER A 52 -3.56 0.82 -2.21
C SER A 52 -4.70 0.12 -1.48
N VAL A 53 -5.47 0.84 -0.66
CA VAL A 53 -6.66 0.30 0.02
C VAL A 53 -7.70 -0.20 -0.99
N PHE A 54 -7.95 0.55 -2.07
CA PHE A 54 -8.79 0.09 -3.19
C PHE A 54 -8.13 -1.04 -4.00
N GLY A 55 -6.81 -1.10 -4.02
CA GLY A 55 -6.01 -2.13 -4.67
C GLY A 55 -6.19 -3.51 -4.02
N ILE A 56 -6.48 -3.59 -2.73
CA ILE A 56 -6.66 -4.86 -2.00
C ILE A 56 -7.80 -5.72 -2.57
N PRO A 57 -9.07 -5.24 -2.65
CA PRO A 57 -10.15 -6.05 -3.22
C PRO A 57 -9.87 -6.39 -4.70
N LEU A 58 -9.26 -5.48 -5.46
CA LEU A 58 -8.86 -5.75 -6.85
C LEU A 58 -7.82 -6.87 -6.93
N SER A 59 -6.82 -6.88 -6.03
CA SER A 59 -5.81 -7.92 -5.92
C SER A 59 -6.41 -9.26 -5.50
N ILE A 60 -7.38 -9.28 -4.58
CA ILE A 60 -8.11 -10.50 -4.18
C ILE A 60 -8.85 -11.08 -5.40
N VAL A 61 -9.61 -10.25 -6.13
CA VAL A 61 -10.32 -10.71 -7.33
C VAL A 61 -9.32 -11.16 -8.42
N SER A 62 -8.17 -10.51 -8.52
CA SER A 62 -7.12 -10.87 -9.49
C SER A 62 -6.55 -12.28 -9.29
N MET A 63 -6.62 -12.85 -8.07
CA MET A 63 -6.16 -14.21 -7.77
C MET A 63 -6.89 -15.30 -8.58
N PHE A 64 -8.04 -14.98 -9.16
CA PHE A 64 -8.80 -15.88 -10.03
C PHE A 64 -8.51 -15.68 -11.53
N SER A 65 -7.61 -14.76 -11.90
CA SER A 65 -7.21 -14.53 -13.30
C SER A 65 -6.28 -15.64 -13.83
N ARG A 66 -5.90 -15.59 -15.12
CA ARG A 66 -4.88 -16.48 -15.72
C ARG A 66 -3.50 -15.83 -15.79
N GLU A 67 -3.30 -14.67 -15.15
CA GLU A 67 -1.98 -14.05 -15.06
C GLU A 67 -1.03 -14.87 -14.19
N ASN A 68 0.27 -14.60 -14.33
CA ASN A 68 1.30 -15.28 -13.57
C ASN A 68 1.01 -15.20 -12.06
N LEU A 69 0.95 -16.35 -11.39
CA LEU A 69 0.66 -16.46 -9.96
C LEU A 69 1.61 -15.61 -9.11
N ALA A 70 2.91 -15.62 -9.44
CA ALA A 70 3.92 -14.85 -8.71
C ALA A 70 3.63 -13.34 -8.78
N LYS A 71 3.28 -12.83 -9.97
CA LYS A 71 2.90 -11.42 -10.15
C LYS A 71 1.72 -11.04 -9.25
N ARG A 72 0.70 -11.90 -9.18
CA ARG A 72 -0.50 -11.62 -8.36
C ARG A 72 -0.22 -11.63 -6.87
N ILE A 73 0.58 -12.58 -6.40
CA ILE A 73 1.00 -12.64 -4.99
C ILE A 73 1.80 -11.39 -4.62
N ILE A 74 2.78 -11.01 -5.44
CA ILE A 74 3.60 -9.81 -5.21
C ILE A 74 2.72 -8.55 -5.16
N VAL A 75 1.82 -8.38 -6.13
CA VAL A 75 0.91 -7.22 -6.19
C VAL A 75 -0.01 -7.17 -4.96
N PHE A 76 -0.54 -8.33 -4.53
CA PHE A 76 -1.35 -8.41 -3.31
C PHE A 76 -0.54 -8.01 -2.06
N MET A 77 0.66 -8.57 -1.88
CA MET A 77 1.53 -8.25 -0.74
C MET A 77 1.85 -6.75 -0.66
N ILE A 78 2.15 -6.13 -1.80
CA ILE A 78 2.43 -4.69 -1.86
C ILE A 78 1.18 -3.88 -1.52
N ASN A 79 0.02 -4.22 -2.10
CA ASN A 79 -1.21 -3.46 -1.87
C ASN A 79 -1.72 -3.60 -0.42
N VAL A 80 -1.41 -4.71 0.26
CA VAL A 80 -1.73 -4.93 1.69
C VAL A 80 -0.71 -4.27 2.62
N SER A 81 0.53 -4.04 2.18
CA SER A 81 1.59 -3.48 3.03
C SER A 81 1.21 -2.22 3.83
N PRO A 82 0.41 -1.27 3.30
CA PRO A 82 0.06 -0.07 4.06
C PRO A 82 -0.89 -0.33 5.23
N LEU A 83 -1.69 -1.41 5.18
CA LEU A 83 -2.47 -1.85 6.34
C LEU A 83 -1.55 -2.25 7.49
N GLY A 84 -0.38 -2.81 7.20
CA GLY A 84 0.61 -3.15 8.23
C GLY A 84 1.04 -1.93 9.04
N ILE A 85 1.17 -0.76 8.39
CA ILE A 85 1.50 0.51 9.05
C ILE A 85 0.34 0.95 9.96
N LEU A 86 -0.90 0.83 9.50
CA LEU A 86 -2.08 1.16 10.33
C LEU A 86 -2.19 0.25 11.55
N VAL A 87 -2.04 -1.07 11.35
CA VAL A 87 -2.08 -2.05 12.44
C VAL A 87 -0.97 -1.78 13.44
N TYR A 88 0.24 -1.47 12.97
CA TYR A 88 1.34 -1.10 13.84
C TYR A 88 1.04 0.15 14.67
N GLY A 89 0.49 1.20 14.05
CA GLY A 89 0.09 2.42 14.76
C GLY A 89 -0.94 2.17 15.85
N LEU A 90 -1.99 1.39 15.53
CA LEU A 90 -3.02 0.99 16.50
C LEU A 90 -2.45 0.17 17.65
N MET A 91 -1.52 -0.75 17.36
CA MET A 91 -0.86 -1.55 18.40
C MET A 91 0.00 -0.69 19.31
N MET A 92 0.73 0.28 18.76
CA MET A 92 1.53 1.21 19.56
C MET A 92 0.65 2.06 20.49
N GLU A 93 -0.48 2.56 20.00
CA GLU A 93 -1.43 3.33 20.80
C GLU A 93 -2.08 2.47 21.89
N PHE A 94 -2.41 1.21 21.58
CA PHE A 94 -2.89 0.25 22.57
C PHE A 94 -1.85 -0.03 23.66
N VAL A 95 -0.58 -0.22 23.28
CA VAL A 95 0.52 -0.44 24.23
C VAL A 95 0.70 0.79 25.12
N ASP A 96 0.65 1.99 24.55
CA ASP A 96 0.83 3.25 25.29
C ASP A 96 -0.30 3.48 26.30
N GLU A 97 -1.56 3.18 25.93
CA GLU A 97 -2.72 3.38 26.79
C GLU A 97 -2.84 2.31 27.90
N PHE A 98 -2.61 1.03 27.57
CA PHE A 98 -2.96 -0.08 28.46
C PHE A 98 -1.76 -0.78 29.11
N LEU A 99 -0.57 -0.71 28.50
CA LEU A 99 0.61 -1.46 28.96
C LEU A 99 1.72 -0.55 29.48
N ARG A 100 1.76 0.71 29.04
CA ARG A 100 2.69 1.70 29.59
C ARG A 100 2.12 2.21 30.91
N THR A 101 2.60 1.63 32.00
CA THR A 101 2.40 2.22 33.33
C THR A 101 2.95 3.65 33.31
N ALA A 102 2.12 4.61 33.74
CA ALA A 102 2.59 5.95 34.10
C ALA A 102 3.81 5.81 35.05
N PRO A 103 4.79 6.73 34.97
CA PRO A 103 5.93 6.70 35.90
C PRO A 103 5.49 6.72 37.37
#